data_AF-A0A4U1BZ78-F1
#
_entry.id   AF-A0A4U1BZ78-F1
#
_cell.length_a   1.000
_cell.length_b   1.000
_cell.length_c   1.000
_cell.angle_alpha   90.00
_cell.angle_beta   90.00
_cell.angle_gamma   90.00
#
_symmetry.space_group_name_H-M   'P 1'
#
loop_
_entity.id
_entity.type
_entity.pdbx_description
1 polymer ?
#
loop_
_entity_poly.entity_id
_entity_poly.type
_entity_poly.pdbx_seq_one_letter_code
_entity_poly.pdbx_strand_id
1 'polypeptide(L)'
;MVSFSEIYKLSRELMVNNPEFLHFSGHGDANGIVMEDHSGLTCYVTIDALDQLLTNNRSVKCIVLNSCYSSDQAKALSSKGIYVLGNSDSLPSNVAEEFSVGFYQAIVERKEVYHAFGNGTAHSRLATGFEEQMLMKLWFNGELV
;
A
#
# COMPACT_ATOMS: atom_id res chain seq x y z
N MET A 1 -11.47 4.37 3.38
CA MET A 1 -10.60 3.40 2.68
C MET A 1 -11.33 2.99 1.42
N VAL A 2 -10.71 3.17 0.24
CA VAL A 2 -11.25 2.69 -1.03
C VAL A 2 -10.40 1.50 -1.46
N SER A 3 -11.04 0.37 -1.79
CA SER A 3 -10.40 -0.88 -2.24
C SER A 3 -10.74 -1.10 -3.72
N PHE A 4 -9.78 -1.56 -4.52
CA PHE A 4 -9.87 -1.61 -5.98
C PHE A 4 -9.52 -2.99 -6.53
N SER A 5 -10.39 -3.55 -7.35
CA SER A 5 -10.09 -4.71 -8.20
C SER A 5 -9.99 -4.35 -9.69
N GLU A 6 -10.65 -3.28 -10.14
CA GLU A 6 -10.77 -2.91 -11.55
C GLU A 6 -10.05 -1.59 -11.88
N ILE A 7 -9.22 -1.60 -12.93
CA ILE A 7 -8.33 -0.47 -13.28
C ILE A 7 -9.06 0.82 -13.67
N TYR A 8 -10.21 0.72 -14.35
CA TYR A 8 -10.94 1.90 -14.83
C TYR A 8 -11.67 2.66 -13.70
N LYS A 9 -11.98 1.97 -12.58
CA LYS A 9 -12.57 2.61 -11.39
C LYS A 9 -11.53 3.43 -10.64
N LEU A 10 -10.26 2.99 -10.62
CA LEU A 10 -9.20 3.62 -9.84
C LEU A 10 -9.08 5.13 -10.11
N SER A 11 -8.91 5.52 -11.38
CA SER A 11 -8.75 6.93 -11.75
C SER A 11 -9.97 7.78 -11.36
N ARG A 12 -11.18 7.28 -11.65
CA ARG A 12 -12.43 7.96 -11.29
C ARG A 12 -12.56 8.16 -9.79
N GLU A 13 -12.33 7.12 -9.00
CA GLU A 13 -12.51 7.17 -7.55
C GLU A 13 -11.47 8.06 -6.86
N LEU A 14 -10.23 8.13 -7.37
CA LEU A 14 -9.24 9.09 -6.88
C LEU A 14 -9.71 10.53 -7.11
N MET A 15 -10.25 10.82 -8.30
CA MET A 15 -10.79 12.15 -8.62
C MET A 15 -12.04 12.50 -7.80
N VAL A 16 -12.95 11.53 -7.59
CA VAL A 16 -14.23 11.77 -6.90
C VAL A 16 -14.06 11.88 -5.39
N ASN A 17 -13.28 10.98 -4.78
CA ASN A 17 -13.16 10.91 -3.32
C ASN A 17 -11.99 11.71 -2.76
N ASN A 18 -11.02 12.08 -3.60
CA ASN A 18 -9.83 12.82 -3.22
C ASN A 18 -9.15 12.27 -1.94
N PRO A 19 -8.83 10.96 -1.88
CA PRO A 19 -8.47 10.30 -0.63
C PRO A 19 -7.06 10.67 -0.15
N GLU A 20 -6.87 10.74 1.17
CA GLU A 20 -5.53 10.86 1.75
C GLU A 20 -4.77 9.53 1.86
N PHE A 21 -5.52 8.42 1.89
CA PHE A 21 -5.00 7.06 2.05
C PHE A 21 -5.49 6.17 0.92
N LEU A 22 -4.55 5.52 0.24
CA LEU A 22 -4.80 4.56 -0.82
C LEU A 22 -4.34 3.17 -0.37
N HIS A 23 -5.18 2.14 -0.52
CA HIS A 23 -4.84 0.76 -0.14
C HIS A 23 -5.08 -0.16 -1.32
N PHE A 24 -4.01 -0.79 -1.80
CA PHE A 24 -4.06 -1.90 -2.73
C PHE A 24 -3.88 -3.20 -1.97
N SER A 25 -4.88 -4.08 -2.04
CA SER A 25 -4.86 -5.40 -1.43
C SER A 25 -5.11 -6.43 -2.52
N GLY A 26 -4.14 -7.31 -2.75
CA GLY A 26 -4.24 -8.31 -3.80
C GLY A 26 -2.92 -8.94 -4.17
N HIS A 27 -2.91 -9.61 -5.33
CA HIS A 27 -1.69 -10.20 -5.85
C HIS A 27 -0.75 -9.13 -6.40
N GLY A 28 0.54 -9.32 -6.13
CA GLY A 28 1.62 -8.55 -6.71
C GLY A 28 2.77 -9.51 -7.01
N ASP A 29 3.49 -9.20 -8.08
CA ASP A 29 4.74 -9.86 -8.40
C ASP A 29 5.79 -8.81 -8.80
N ALA A 30 6.96 -9.26 -9.25
CA ALA A 30 8.05 -8.37 -9.66
C ALA A 30 7.67 -7.35 -10.76
N ASN A 31 6.58 -7.57 -11.50
CA ASN A 31 6.10 -6.69 -12.56
C ASN A 31 5.09 -5.65 -12.07
N GLY A 32 4.59 -5.78 -10.83
CA GLY A 32 3.77 -4.78 -10.16
C GLY A 32 2.48 -5.32 -9.54
N ILE A 33 1.50 -4.42 -9.36
CA ILE A 33 0.21 -4.73 -8.74
C ILE A 33 -0.69 -5.34 -9.81
N VAL A 34 -1.27 -6.50 -9.49
CA VAL A 34 -2.19 -7.21 -10.36
C VAL A 34 -3.61 -6.65 -10.16
N MET A 35 -4.23 -6.21 -11.24
CA MET A 35 -5.62 -5.75 -11.28
C MET A 35 -6.38 -6.40 -12.43
N GLU A 36 -7.70 -6.23 -12.46
CA GLU A 36 -8.56 -6.68 -13.56
C GLU A 36 -8.90 -5.52 -14.51
N ASP A 37 -8.92 -5.80 -15.81
CA ASP A 37 -9.46 -4.91 -16.83
C ASP A 37 -10.99 -5.05 -16.97
N HIS A 38 -11.60 -4.31 -17.91
CA HIS A 38 -13.05 -4.37 -18.14
C HIS A 38 -13.54 -5.73 -18.68
N SER A 39 -12.64 -6.59 -19.15
CA SER A 39 -12.93 -7.92 -19.66
C SER A 39 -12.75 -9.01 -18.59
N GLY A 40 -12.37 -8.63 -17.36
CA GLY A 40 -11.98 -9.55 -16.30
C GLY A 40 -10.62 -10.21 -16.53
N LEU A 41 -9.81 -9.67 -17.44
CA LEU A 41 -8.45 -10.15 -17.68
C LEU A 41 -7.47 -9.46 -16.75
N THR A 42 -6.44 -10.20 -16.35
CA THR A 42 -5.33 -9.67 -15.57
C THR A 42 -4.59 -8.57 -16.33
N CYS A 43 -4.42 -7.43 -15.68
CA CYS A 43 -3.57 -6.34 -16.11
C CYS A 43 -2.61 -5.94 -14.98
N TYR A 44 -1.40 -5.52 -15.35
CA TYR A 44 -0.42 -5.02 -14.40
C TYR A 44 -0.47 -3.50 -14.36
N VAL A 45 -0.59 -2.94 -13.17
CA VAL A 45 -0.35 -1.51 -12.95
C VAL A 45 1.14 -1.30 -12.76
N THR A 46 1.79 -0.77 -13.79
CA THR A 46 3.21 -0.41 -13.75
C THR A 46 3.44 0.76 -12.79
N ILE A 47 4.68 0.88 -12.31
CA ILE A 47 5.11 2.00 -11.46
C ILE A 47 4.84 3.33 -12.19
N ASP A 48 5.25 3.45 -13.46
CA ASP A 48 5.08 4.68 -14.24
C ASP A 48 3.61 5.10 -14.39
N ALA A 49 2.71 4.14 -14.61
CA ALA A 49 1.28 4.42 -14.73
C ALA A 49 0.68 4.91 -13.40
N LEU A 50 1.02 4.24 -12.29
CA LEU A 50 0.59 4.65 -10.96
C LEU A 50 1.19 6.02 -10.57
N ASP A 51 2.44 6.25 -10.94
CA ASP A 51 3.17 7.49 -10.69
C ASP A 51 2.55 8.69 -11.41
N GLN A 52 2.16 8.50 -12.68
CA GLN A 52 1.43 9.49 -13.46
C GLN A 52 0.05 9.77 -12.86
N LEU A 53 -0.65 8.72 -12.42
CA LEU A 53 -1.96 8.85 -11.78
C LEU A 53 -1.89 9.65 -10.48
N LEU A 54 -0.91 9.38 -9.63
CA LEU A 54 -0.73 10.07 -8.34
C LEU A 54 -0.26 11.52 -8.50
N THR A 55 0.49 11.83 -9.55
CA THR A 55 0.87 13.22 -9.87
C THR A 55 -0.34 14.14 -10.05
N ASN A 56 -1.43 13.58 -10.57
CA ASN A 56 -2.70 14.28 -10.76
C ASN A 56 -3.60 14.26 -9.51
N ASN A 57 -3.25 13.49 -8.47
CA ASN A 57 -4.06 13.29 -7.26
C ASN A 57 -3.22 13.58 -6.00
N ARG A 58 -2.90 14.85 -5.78
CA ARG A 58 -1.97 15.32 -4.73
C ARG A 58 -2.46 15.20 -3.29
N SER A 59 -3.69 14.75 -3.07
CA SER A 59 -4.25 14.51 -1.74
C SER A 59 -3.68 13.27 -1.07
N VAL A 60 -3.20 12.30 -1.84
CA VAL A 60 -2.67 11.04 -1.32
C VAL A 60 -1.40 11.30 -0.53
N LYS A 61 -1.46 11.06 0.79
CA LYS A 61 -0.33 11.16 1.72
C LYS A 61 0.29 9.81 2.03
N CYS A 62 -0.49 8.75 1.91
CA CYS A 62 -0.06 7.40 2.24
C CYS A 62 -0.64 6.35 1.29
N ILE A 63 0.20 5.42 0.86
CA ILE A 63 -0.16 4.27 0.02
C ILE A 63 0.19 3.00 0.78
N VAL A 64 -0.74 2.07 0.88
CA VAL A 64 -0.54 0.73 1.44
C VAL A 64 -0.55 -0.28 0.30
N LEU A 65 0.62 -0.86 0.01
CA LEU A 65 0.81 -1.93 -0.97
C LEU A 65 0.78 -3.28 -0.24
N ASN A 66 -0.42 -3.75 0.09
CA ASN A 66 -0.65 -5.06 0.66
C ASN A 66 -0.65 -6.13 -0.46
N SER A 67 0.52 -6.26 -1.09
CA SER A 67 0.82 -7.20 -2.16
C SER A 67 2.27 -7.66 -2.02
N CYS A 68 2.56 -8.89 -2.44
CA CYS A 68 3.92 -9.41 -2.42
C CYS A 68 4.83 -8.63 -3.38
N TYR A 69 6.13 -8.57 -3.06
CA TYR A 69 7.18 -7.98 -3.92
C TYR A 69 6.98 -6.50 -4.27
N SER A 70 6.44 -5.69 -3.36
CA SER A 70 6.10 -4.29 -3.59
C SER A 70 7.20 -3.28 -3.24
N SER A 71 8.37 -3.72 -2.76
CA SER A 71 9.43 -2.82 -2.27
C SER A 71 10.00 -1.84 -3.32
N ASP A 72 10.21 -2.27 -4.56
CA ASP A 72 10.69 -1.37 -5.63
C ASP A 72 9.66 -0.31 -5.97
N GLN A 73 8.37 -0.68 -5.99
CA GLN A 73 7.27 0.26 -6.19
C GLN A 73 7.17 1.23 -5.02
N ALA A 74 7.29 0.74 -3.78
CA ALA A 74 7.25 1.56 -2.58
C ALA A 74 8.36 2.60 -2.58
N LYS A 75 9.58 2.18 -2.92
CA LYS A 75 10.73 3.07 -3.07
C LYS A 75 10.47 4.14 -4.13
N ALA A 76 10.07 3.75 -5.34
CA ALA A 76 9.86 4.68 -6.44
C ALA A 76 8.76 5.71 -6.13
N LEU A 77 7.60 5.26 -5.65
CA LEU A 77 6.45 6.11 -5.33
C LEU A 77 6.73 7.05 -4.15
N SER A 78 7.49 6.58 -3.14
CA SER A 78 7.80 7.39 -1.96
C SER A 78 8.70 8.58 -2.24
N SER A 79 9.44 8.58 -3.36
CA SER A 79 10.32 9.68 -3.77
C SER A 79 9.59 11.03 -3.93
N LYS A 80 8.26 11.00 -4.00
CA LYS A 80 7.39 12.18 -4.11
C LYS A 80 6.90 12.74 -2.77
N GLY A 81 7.48 12.30 -1.65
CA GLY A 81 7.04 12.72 -0.32
C GLY A 81 5.73 12.08 0.12
N ILE A 82 5.42 10.90 -0.42
CA ILE A 82 4.29 10.07 -0.02
C ILE A 82 4.84 8.95 0.86
N TYR A 83 4.18 8.65 1.98
CA TYR A 83 4.50 7.45 2.74
C TYR A 83 4.01 6.23 1.98
N VAL A 84 4.87 5.25 1.75
CA VAL A 84 4.46 4.02 1.06
C VAL A 84 4.83 2.82 1.89
N LEU A 85 3.80 2.06 2.29
CA LEU A 85 3.97 0.79 2.96
C LEU A 85 4.00 -0.32 1.92
N GLY A 86 4.94 -1.25 2.05
CA GLY A 86 5.08 -2.40 1.16
C GLY A 86 5.92 -3.47 1.81
N ASN A 87 6.32 -4.47 1.03
CA ASN A 87 7.11 -5.58 1.53
C ASN A 87 8.06 -6.10 0.44
N SER A 88 9.22 -6.64 0.82
CA SER A 88 10.25 -7.12 -0.12
C SER A 88 10.02 -8.53 -0.63
N ASP A 89 9.20 -9.32 0.05
CA ASP A 89 9.01 -10.76 -0.13
C ASP A 89 7.51 -11.11 -0.14
N SER A 90 7.20 -12.35 0.25
CA SER A 90 5.84 -12.78 0.57
C SER A 90 5.42 -12.23 1.93
N LEU A 91 4.29 -11.52 1.97
CA LEU A 91 3.63 -11.12 3.20
C LEU A 91 2.48 -12.11 3.48
N PRO A 92 2.57 -12.95 4.52
CA PRO A 92 1.49 -13.88 4.85
C PRO A 92 0.18 -13.13 5.14
N SER A 93 -0.94 -13.66 4.65
CA SER A 93 -2.24 -12.97 4.73
C SER A 93 -2.65 -12.61 6.16
N ASN A 94 -2.34 -13.46 7.14
CA ASN A 94 -2.62 -13.18 8.55
C ASN A 94 -1.74 -12.04 9.11
N VAL A 95 -0.49 -11.90 8.65
CA VAL A 95 0.36 -10.78 9.04
C VAL A 95 -0.16 -9.47 8.47
N ALA A 96 -0.55 -9.49 7.20
CA ALA A 96 -1.14 -8.35 6.51
C ALA A 96 -2.45 -7.89 7.15
N GLU A 97 -3.29 -8.84 7.57
CA GLU A 97 -4.56 -8.57 8.25
C GLU A 97 -4.32 -7.89 9.60
N GLU A 98 -3.48 -8.49 10.45
CA GLU A 98 -3.16 -7.94 11.77
C GLU A 98 -2.46 -6.57 11.67
N PHE A 99 -1.57 -6.42 10.68
CA PHE A 99 -0.96 -5.13 10.39
C PHE A 99 -2.03 -4.08 10.06
N SER A 100 -2.96 -4.43 9.16
CA SER A 100 -4.02 -3.51 8.73
C SER A 100 -4.92 -3.11 9.90
N VAL A 101 -5.24 -4.04 10.80
CA VAL A 101 -6.01 -3.75 12.02
C VAL A 101 -5.32 -2.68 12.86
N GLY A 102 -4.06 -2.92 13.27
CA GLY A 102 -3.33 -1.96 14.11
C GLY A 102 -3.06 -0.62 13.42
N PHE A 103 -2.74 -0.66 12.13
CA PHE A 103 -2.48 0.53 11.33
C PHE A 103 -3.73 1.42 11.23
N TYR A 104 -4.86 0.86 10.80
CA TYR A 104 -6.06 1.66 10.59
C TYR A 104 -6.73 2.11 11.88
N GLN A 105 -6.61 1.35 12.98
CA GLN A 105 -7.01 1.83 14.30
C GLN A 105 -6.27 3.12 14.66
N ALA A 106 -4.95 3.15 14.49
CA ALA A 106 -4.15 4.34 14.77
C ALA A 106 -4.51 5.53 13.85
N ILE A 107 -4.78 5.28 12.57
CA ILE A 107 -5.20 6.32 11.62
C ILE A 107 -6.56 6.91 12.01
N VAL A 108 -7.54 6.09 12.40
CA VAL A 108 -8.86 6.58 12.88
C VAL A 108 -8.72 7.41 14.15
N GLU A 109 -7.76 7.06 15.01
CA GLU A 109 -7.35 7.84 16.19
C GLU A 109 -6.47 9.06 15.84
N ARG A 110 -6.43 9.45 14.56
CA ARG A 110 -5.71 10.63 14.04
C ARG A 110 -4.22 10.64 14.32
N LYS A 111 -3.60 9.46 14.40
CA LYS A 111 -2.14 9.35 14.49
C LYS A 111 -1.50 9.58 13.13
N GLU A 112 -0.30 10.16 13.16
CA GLU A 112 0.55 10.30 11.98
C GLU A 112 0.93 8.93 11.42
N VAL A 113 1.19 8.86 10.11
CA VAL A 113 1.48 7.61 9.39
C VAL A 113 2.60 6.81 10.05
N TYR A 114 3.67 7.47 10.48
CA TYR A 114 4.80 6.82 11.15
C TYR A 114 4.38 6.12 12.46
N HIS A 115 3.53 6.75 13.27
CA HIS A 115 3.01 6.12 14.49
C HIS A 115 2.02 5.00 14.18
N ALA A 116 1.19 5.17 13.15
CA ALA A 116 0.28 4.13 12.70
C ALA A 116 1.02 2.89 12.17
N PHE A 117 2.13 3.09 11.46
CA PHE A 117 3.03 2.01 11.05
C PHE A 117 3.55 1.23 12.27
N GLY A 118 4.05 1.93 13.29
CA GLY A 118 4.50 1.28 14.53
C GLY A 118 3.40 0.46 15.22
N ASN A 119 2.17 0.96 15.25
CA ASN A 119 1.02 0.22 15.80
C ASN A 119 0.65 -1.01 14.97
N GLY A 120 0.63 -0.91 13.64
CA GLY A 120 0.42 -2.06 12.76
C GLY A 120 1.49 -3.14 12.97
N THR A 121 2.75 -2.75 13.03
CA THR A 121 3.87 -3.68 13.29
C THR A 121 3.76 -4.34 14.67
N ALA A 122 3.36 -3.59 15.70
CA ALA A 122 3.13 -4.15 17.02
C ALA A 122 2.00 -5.19 17.02
N HIS A 123 0.89 -4.92 16.33
CA HIS A 123 -0.22 -5.87 16.16
C HIS A 123 0.23 -7.16 15.50
N SER A 124 0.93 -7.08 14.36
CA SER A 124 1.47 -8.26 13.69
C SER A 124 2.36 -9.09 14.62
N ARG A 125 3.27 -8.44 15.35
CA ARG A 125 4.20 -9.13 16.28
C ARG A 125 3.49 -9.80 17.46
N LEU A 126 2.41 -9.21 17.96
CA LEU A 126 1.63 -9.77 19.08
C LEU A 126 0.79 -10.96 18.64
N ALA A 127 0.16 -10.86 17.47
CA ALA A 127 -0.73 -11.90 16.95
C ALA A 127 0.04 -13.09 16.38
N THR A 128 1.28 -12.87 15.91
CA THR A 128 1.99 -13.85 15.09
C THR A 128 3.49 -13.85 15.37
N GLY A 129 4.06 -15.00 15.73
CA GLY A 129 5.47 -15.15 16.08
C GLY A 129 6.43 -15.20 14.87
N PHE A 130 6.30 -14.29 13.91
CA PHE A 130 7.06 -14.33 12.65
C PHE A 130 8.39 -13.56 12.66
N GLU A 131 9.18 -13.83 11.62
CA GLU A 131 10.46 -13.21 11.31
C GLU A 131 10.30 -11.80 10.71
N GLU A 132 11.26 -10.91 10.96
CA GLU A 132 11.20 -9.50 10.54
C GLU A 132 11.09 -9.31 9.01
N GLN A 133 11.59 -10.25 8.23
CA GLN A 133 11.51 -10.24 6.77
C GLN A 133 10.09 -10.37 6.21
N MET A 134 9.14 -10.85 7.03
CA MET A 134 7.74 -11.01 6.66
C MET A 134 6.86 -9.85 7.14
N LEU A 135 7.45 -8.74 7.59
CA LEU A 135 6.70 -7.57 8.07
C LEU A 135 6.55 -6.52 6.97
N MET A 136 5.48 -5.73 7.09
CA MET A 136 5.34 -4.49 6.34
C MET A 136 6.51 -3.55 6.66
N LYS A 137 6.99 -2.88 5.63
CA LYS A 137 8.08 -1.91 5.64
C LYS A 137 7.55 -0.56 5.18
N LEU A 138 8.14 0.53 5.68
CA LEU A 138 7.73 1.89 5.38
C LEU A 138 8.82 2.60 4.56
N TRP A 139 8.43 3.21 3.45
CA TRP A 139 9.29 4.08 2.66
C TRP A 139 8.82 5.52 2.69
N PHE A 140 9.77 6.45 2.69
CA PHE A 140 9.54 7.88 2.56
C PHE A 140 10.74 8.52 1.85
N ASN A 141 10.48 9.42 0.90
CA ASN A 141 11.51 10.09 0.10
C ASN A 141 12.51 9.14 -0.61
N GLY A 142 12.07 7.95 -1.00
CA GLY A 142 12.92 6.95 -1.67
C GLY A 142 13.82 6.16 -0.72
N GLU A 143 13.66 6.33 0.59
CA GLU A 143 14.43 5.65 1.62
C GLU A 143 13.52 4.79 2.51
N LEU A 144 14.08 3.69 3.01
CA LEU A 144 13.43 2.84 4.01
C LEU A 144 13.56 3.54 5.38
N VAL A 145 12.46 3.63 6.13
CA VAL A 145 12.36 4.37 7.40
C VAL A 145 12.23 3.42 8.59
#